data_AF-A0A1C6W4S7-F1
#
_entry.id   AF-A0A1C6W4S7-F1
#
_cell.length_a   1.000
_cell.length_b   1.000
_cell.length_c   1.000
_cell.angle_alpha   90.00
_cell.angle_beta   90.00
_cell.angle_gamma   90.00
#
_symmetry.space_group_name_H-M   'P 1'
#
loop_
_entity.id
_entity.type
_entity.pdbx_description
1 polymer ?
#
loop_
_entity_poly.entity_id
_entity_poly.type
_entity_poly.pdbx_seq_one_letter_code
_entity_poly.pdbx_strand_id
1 'polypeptide(L)'
;MSSNPAEDKPSRFALLAYPDDDSPPQIVGWGLALPDGSAFAVNLHGRRTLLALCTNADGVARLHNADVAWIDDEPSPPPQPHSPP
;
A
#
# COMPACT_ATOMS: atom_id res chain seq x y z
N MET A 1 -4.65 -27.62 -9.95
CA MET A 1 -4.07 -26.32 -9.60
C MET A 1 -5.15 -25.56 -8.85
N SER A 2 -5.08 -25.54 -7.51
CA SER A 2 -5.98 -24.71 -6.70
C SER A 2 -5.45 -23.29 -6.75
N SER A 3 -6.15 -22.40 -7.43
CA SER A 3 -5.93 -20.97 -7.28
C SER A 3 -6.26 -20.59 -5.84
N ASN A 4 -5.33 -19.93 -5.17
CA ASN A 4 -5.49 -19.45 -3.80
C ASN A 4 -6.44 -18.23 -3.84
N PRO A 5 -7.66 -18.28 -3.26
CA PRO A 5 -8.65 -17.20 -3.39
C PRO A 5 -8.22 -15.89 -2.71
N ALA A 6 -7.11 -15.90 -1.96
CA ALA A 6 -6.50 -14.69 -1.42
C ALA A 6 -5.73 -13.86 -2.48
N GLU A 7 -5.37 -14.45 -3.63
CA GLU A 7 -4.66 -13.77 -4.73
C GLU A 7 -5.60 -13.09 -5.74
N ASP A 8 -6.92 -13.27 -5.63
CA ASP A 8 -7.92 -12.80 -6.61
C ASP A 8 -8.60 -11.45 -6.25
N LYS A 9 -8.21 -10.82 -5.13
CA LYS A 9 -8.78 -9.53 -4.71
C LYS A 9 -7.78 -8.38 -4.89
N PRO A 10 -8.25 -7.17 -5.26
CA PRO A 10 -7.41 -5.99 -5.20
C PRO A 10 -6.91 -5.72 -3.78
N SER A 11 -5.65 -5.30 -3.65
CA SER A 11 -5.01 -4.91 -2.39
C SER A 11 -4.80 -3.41 -2.35
N ARG A 12 -5.20 -2.78 -1.25
CA ARG A 12 -5.12 -1.34 -1.02
C ARG A 12 -3.79 -0.98 -0.38
N PHE A 13 -3.23 0.14 -0.81
CA PHE A 13 -2.02 0.70 -0.22
C PHE A 13 -2.09 2.22 -0.12
N ALA A 14 -1.25 2.79 0.75
CA ALA A 14 -0.95 4.20 0.82
C ALA A 14 0.46 4.47 0.30
N LEU A 15 0.69 5.68 -0.21
CA LEU A 15 2.01 6.19 -0.55
C LEU A 15 2.49 7.13 0.55
N LEU A 16 3.65 6.83 1.14
CA LEU A 16 4.23 7.58 2.24
C LEU A 16 5.46 8.36 1.78
N ALA A 17 5.44 9.68 1.96
CA ALA A 17 6.61 10.52 1.76
C ALA A 17 7.27 10.86 3.10
N TYR A 18 8.60 10.90 3.09
CA TYR A 18 9.44 11.28 4.21
C TYR A 18 10.13 12.60 3.85
N PRO A 19 9.48 13.75 4.12
CA PRO A 19 9.99 15.06 3.72
C PRO A 19 11.31 15.41 4.42
N ASP A 20 11.52 14.89 5.63
CA ASP A 20 12.76 14.96 6.42
C ASP A 20 12.87 13.70 7.32
N ASP A 21 14.07 13.28 7.69
CA ASP A 21 14.33 12.03 8.45
C ASP A 21 13.65 11.99 9.84
N ASP A 22 13.35 13.14 10.46
CA ASP A 22 12.70 13.24 11.78
C ASP A 22 11.19 13.53 11.72
N SER A 23 10.64 13.75 10.53
CA SER A 23 9.21 14.02 10.37
C SER A 23 8.41 12.72 10.26
N PRO A 24 7.18 12.68 10.81
CA PRO A 24 6.30 11.54 10.58
C PRO A 24 6.00 11.40 9.08
N PRO A 25 5.86 10.16 8.57
CA PRO A 25 5.52 9.93 7.17
C PRO A 25 4.20 10.61 6.83
N GLN A 26 4.16 11.28 5.68
CA GLN A 26 2.96 11.92 5.17
C GLN A 26 2.34 11.06 4.07
N ILE A 27 1.02 10.89 4.14
CA ILE A 27 0.29 10.22 3.06
C ILE A 27 0.19 11.17 1.88
N VAL A 28 0.89 10.86 0.81
CA VAL A 28 0.89 11.64 -0.44
C VAL A 28 0.03 11.00 -1.52
N GLY A 29 -0.51 9.81 -1.31
CA GLY A 29 -1.42 9.18 -2.25
C GLY A 29 -2.03 7.89 -1.72
N TRP A 30 -3.03 7.41 -2.45
CA TRP A 30 -3.73 6.15 -2.18
C TRP A 30 -3.79 5.32 -3.45
N GLY A 31 -3.62 4.02 -3.34
CA GLY A 31 -3.62 3.13 -4.48
C GLY A 31 -4.25 1.77 -4.25
N LEU A 32 -4.45 1.10 -5.37
CA LEU A 32 -4.99 -0.25 -5.49
C LEU A 32 -4.07 -1.04 -6.43
N ALA A 33 -3.57 -2.16 -5.93
CA ALA A 33 -2.92 -3.18 -6.73
C ALA A 33 -3.97 -4.23 -7.11
N LEU A 34 -4.02 -4.56 -8.40
CA LEU A 34 -4.93 -5.55 -8.96
C LEU A 34 -4.29 -6.95 -8.90
N PRO A 35 -5.11 -8.02 -8.95
CA PRO A 35 -4.62 -9.41 -8.98
C PRO A 35 -3.63 -9.73 -10.11
N ASP A 36 -3.71 -8.99 -11.22
CA ASP A 36 -2.79 -9.12 -12.35
C ASP A 36 -1.41 -8.47 -12.11
N GLY A 37 -1.20 -7.91 -10.92
CA GLY A 37 0.01 -7.22 -10.49
C GLY A 37 0.04 -5.74 -10.86
N SER A 38 -0.84 -5.26 -11.75
CA SER A 38 -0.91 -3.84 -12.09
C SER A 38 -1.38 -3.00 -10.91
N ALA A 39 -1.04 -1.71 -10.89
CA ALA A 39 -1.44 -0.83 -9.81
C ALA A 39 -1.78 0.56 -10.34
N PHE A 40 -2.76 1.19 -9.70
CA PHE A 40 -3.05 2.60 -9.88
C PHE A 40 -3.03 3.32 -8.55
N ALA A 41 -2.65 4.59 -8.57
CA ALA A 41 -2.78 5.46 -7.41
C ALA A 41 -3.20 6.87 -7.78
N VAL A 42 -3.83 7.48 -6.80
CA VAL A 42 -4.29 8.85 -6.78
C VAL A 42 -3.34 9.63 -5.87
N ASN A 43 -2.57 10.54 -6.46
CA ASN A 43 -1.70 11.44 -5.71
C ASN A 43 -2.49 12.64 -5.16
N LEU A 44 -2.24 13.00 -3.91
CA LEU A 44 -2.85 14.08 -3.15
C LEU A 44 -2.03 15.38 -3.16
N HIS A 45 -1.29 15.64 -4.23
CA HIS A 45 -0.47 16.86 -4.36
C HIS A 45 -1.31 18.14 -4.54
N GLY A 46 -1.67 18.77 -3.43
CA GLY A 46 -2.30 20.09 -3.40
C GLY A 46 -3.61 20.14 -4.19
N ARG A 47 -3.76 21.14 -5.08
CA ARG A 47 -5.00 21.39 -5.85
C ARG A 47 -5.20 20.47 -7.07
N ARG A 48 -4.24 19.58 -7.39
CA ARG A 48 -4.32 18.71 -8.57
C ARG A 48 -4.14 17.26 -8.16
N THR A 49 -5.23 16.52 -8.27
CA THR A 49 -5.22 15.07 -8.20
C THR A 49 -4.63 14.51 -9.49
N LEU A 50 -3.55 13.72 -9.37
CA LEU A 50 -2.95 13.00 -10.50
C LEU A 50 -3.23 11.51 -10.35
N LEU A 51 -3.65 10.86 -11.44
CA LEU A 51 -3.77 9.41 -11.52
C LEU A 51 -2.50 8.84 -12.16
N ALA A 52 -1.80 7.96 -11.46
CA ALA A 52 -0.70 7.18 -11.99
C ALA A 52 -1.15 5.73 -12.19
N LEU A 53 -0.82 5.15 -13.35
CA LEU A 53 -1.02 3.73 -13.65
C LEU A 53 0.34 3.10 -13.93
N CYS A 54 0.66 2.01 -13.24
CA CYS A 54 1.94 1.32 -13.36
C CYS A 54 1.74 -0.19 -13.40
N THR A 55 2.79 -0.89 -13.83
CA THR A 55 2.83 -2.36 -13.84
C THR A 55 2.83 -2.98 -12.45
N ASN A 56 3.12 -2.21 -11.39
CA ASN A 56 3.05 -2.61 -9.98
C ASN A 56 3.06 -1.39 -9.03
N ALA A 57 2.77 -1.64 -7.74
CA ALA A 57 2.75 -0.62 -6.70
C ALA A 57 4.11 0.08 -6.51
N ASP A 58 5.23 -0.65 -6.63
CA ASP A 58 6.57 -0.05 -6.53
C ASP A 58 6.85 0.97 -7.65
N GLY A 59 6.34 0.71 -8.84
CA GLY A 59 6.40 1.64 -9.98
C GLY A 59 5.70 2.95 -9.66
N VAL A 60 4.53 2.86 -9.02
CA VAL A 60 3.79 4.02 -8.53
C VAL A 60 4.60 4.77 -7.46
N ALA A 61 5.11 4.06 -6.45
CA ALA A 61 5.90 4.65 -5.36
C ALA A 61 7.11 5.44 -5.88
N ARG A 62 7.86 4.87 -6.84
CA ARG A 62 8.99 5.54 -7.49
C ARG A 62 8.60 6.82 -8.22
N LEU A 63 7.47 6.84 -8.92
CA LEU A 63 6.97 8.06 -9.60
C LEU A 63 6.67 9.20 -8.61
N HIS A 64 6.35 8.85 -7.36
CA HIS A 64 5.96 9.80 -6.33
C HIS A 64 7.06 10.04 -5.27
N ASN A 65 8.25 9.45 -5.43
CA ASN A 65 9.33 9.46 -4.44
C ASN A 65 8.80 9.13 -3.03
N ALA A 66 8.05 8.03 -2.95
CA ALA A 66 7.33 7.59 -1.77
C ALA A 66 7.49 6.07 -1.56
N ASP A 67 7.16 5.60 -0.37
CA ASP A 67 7.12 4.19 -0.02
C ASP A 67 5.68 3.63 -0.05
N VAL A 68 5.54 2.33 -0.26
CA VAL A 68 4.26 1.63 -0.25
C VAL A 68 3.97 1.10 1.16
N ALA A 69 2.83 1.48 1.72
CA ALA A 69 2.29 0.90 2.95
C ALA A 69 0.99 0.14 2.64
N TRP A 70 1.01 -1.19 2.79
CA TRP A 70 -0.16 -2.04 2.57
C TRP A 70 -1.18 -1.89 3.70
N ILE A 71 -2.44 -1.72 3.33
CA ILE A 71 -3.55 -1.49 4.28
C ILE A 71 -4.26 -2.81 4.60
N ASP A 72 -4.27 -3.74 3.65
CA ASP A 72 -4.98 -5.02 3.75
C ASP A 72 -4.17 -6.13 4.44
N ASP A 73 -2.92 -5.85 4.81
CA ASP A 73 -2.17 -6.70 5.73
C ASP A 73 -2.79 -6.57 7.12
N GLU A 74 -3.58 -7.57 7.52
CA GLU A 74 -4.13 -7.62 8.88
C GLU A 74 -2.97 -7.59 9.88
N PRO A 75 -2.98 -6.68 10.88
CA PRO A 75 -2.00 -6.75 11.94
C PRO A 75 -2.15 -8.10 12.62
N SER A 76 -1.09 -8.93 12.58
CA SER A 76 -1.10 -10.22 13.26
C SER A 76 -1.59 -10.02 14.70
N PRO A 77 -2.60 -10.78 15.16
CA PRO A 77 -3.07 -10.63 16.52
C PRO A 77 -1.89 -10.85 17.48
N PRO A 78 -1.79 -10.06 18.56
CA PRO A 78 -0.70 -10.24 19.52
C PRO A 78 -0.70 -11.70 20.00
N PRO A 79 0.48 -12.32 20.21
CA PRO A 79 0.57 -13.69 20.70
C PRO A 79 -0.26 -13.81 21.98
N GLN A 80 -1.27 -14.68 21.98
CA GLN A 80 -2.10 -14.89 23.16
C GLN A 80 -1.26 -15.46 24.29
N PRO A 81 -1.40 -14.97 25.53
CA PRO A 81 -0.80 -15.64 26.68
C PRO A 81 -1.34 -17.07 26.73
N HIS A 82 -0.46 -18.07 26.60
CA HIS A 82 -0.84 -19.46 26.85
C HIS A 82 -1.35 -19.57 28.28
N SER A 83 -2.64 -19.89 28.47
CA SER A 83 -3.18 -20.23 29.78
C SER A 83 -2.44 -21.48 30.30
N PRO A 84 -1.91 -21.46 31.54
CA PRO A 84 -1.33 -22.66 32.13
C PRO A 84 -2.40 -23.73 32.39
N PRO A 85 -2.01 -25.03 32.43
CA PRO A 85 -2.90 -26.17 32.60
C PRO A 85 -3.60 -26.23 33.96
#